data_AF-A0A536QQT1-F1
#
_entry.id   AF-A0A536QQT1-F1
#
_cell.length_a   1.000
_cell.length_b   1.000
_cell.length_c   1.000
_cell.angle_alpha   90.00
_cell.angle_beta   90.00
_cell.angle_gamma   90.00
#
_symmetry.space_group_name_H-M   'P 1'
#
loop_
_entity.id
_entity.type
_entity.pdbx_description
1 polymer ?
#
loop_
_entity_poly.entity_id
_entity_poly.type
_entity_poly.pdbx_seq_one_letter_code
_entity_poly.pdbx_strand_id
1 'polypeptide(L)' 'MAAELCDGRVRDTDITLTPVHGGRFEIYLNGEKLYDRQEPGAADFYPSLKAMRAVKDRLAEAIAAKT' A
#
# COMPACT_ATOMS: atom_id res chain seq x y z
N MET A 1 6.22 5.58 -5.33
CA MET A 1 5.25 4.98 -4.39
C MET A 1 5.92 4.12 -3.33
N ALA A 2 6.76 3.14 -3.67
CA ALA A 2 7.53 2.41 -2.66
C ALA A 2 8.35 3.35 -1.76
N ALA A 3 9.10 4.28 -2.36
CA ALA A 3 9.83 5.30 -1.59
C ALA A 3 8.93 6.14 -0.67
N GLU A 4 7.71 6.46 -1.11
CA GLU A 4 6.72 7.21 -0.30
C GLU A 4 6.19 6.40 0.87
N LEU A 5 6.04 5.08 0.73
CA LEU A 5 5.64 4.18 1.82
C LEU A 5 6.79 3.97 2.82
N CYS A 6 8.03 3.94 2.35
CA CYS A 6 9.22 3.87 3.21
C CYS A 6 9.57 5.19 3.91
N ASP A 7 9.07 6.33 3.42
CA ASP A 7 9.36 7.63 4.01
C ASP A 7 8.61 7.82 5.35
N GLY A 8 9.35 8.13 6.41
CA GLY A 8 8.82 8.36 7.76
C GLY A 8 8.78 7.14 8.68
N ARG A 9 7.63 6.93 9.37
CA ARG A 9 7.41 6.05 10.55
C ARG A 9 7.52 4.54 10.29
N VAL A 10 8.06 4.14 9.14
CA VAL A 10 7.86 2.81 8.57
C VAL A 10 9.18 2.14 8.14
N ARG A 11 10.31 2.60 8.69
CA ARG A 11 11.65 2.16 8.31
C ARG A 11 11.89 0.65 8.48
N ASP A 12 11.13 -0.02 9.33
CA ASP A 12 11.27 -1.45 9.61
C ASP A 12 10.36 -2.33 8.73
N THR A 13 9.97 -1.85 7.54
CA THR A 13 9.12 -2.61 6.61
C THR A 13 9.87 -2.99 5.36
N ASP A 14 9.93 -4.30 5.09
CA ASP A 14 10.38 -4.83 3.80
C ASP A 14 9.30 -4.62 2.75
N ILE A 15 9.65 -3.93 1.66
CA ILE A 15 8.76 -3.73 0.52
C ILE A 15 9.25 -4.56 -0.67
N THR A 16 8.37 -5.40 -1.20
CA THR A 16 8.60 -6.12 -2.46
C THR A 16 7.83 -5.47 -3.59
N LEU A 17 8.51 -5.20 -4.71
CA LEU A 17 7.88 -4.75 -5.94
C LEU A 17 7.80 -5.91 -6.92
N THR A 18 6.58 -6.38 -7.17
CA THR A 18 6.32 -7.48 -8.12
C THR A 18 5.82 -6.90 -9.44
N PRO A 19 6.56 -7.04 -10.56
CA PRO A 19 6.06 -6.61 -11.86
C PRO A 19 4.86 -7.49 -12.26
N VAL A 20 3.83 -6.85 -12.81
CA VAL A 20 2.58 -7.49 -13.22
C VAL A 20 2.10 -6.93 -14.56
N HIS A 21 1.21 -7.68 -15.22
CA HIS A 21 0.59 -7.29 -16.49
C HIS A 21 -0.89 -6.94 -16.31
N GLY A 22 -1.56 -6.52 -17.40
CA GLY A 22 -3.01 -6.32 -17.41
C GLY A 22 -3.50 -5.07 -16.67
N GLY A 23 -2.63 -4.08 -16.47
CA GLY A 23 -2.99 -2.85 -15.75
C GLY A 23 -3.36 -3.11 -14.28
N ARG A 24 -2.85 -4.19 -13.68
CA ARG A 24 -3.01 -4.44 -12.25
C ARG A 24 -2.15 -3.49 -11.44
N PHE A 25 -2.73 -2.99 -10.37
CA PHE A 25 -2.00 -2.27 -9.33
C PHE A 25 -2.67 -2.59 -8.00
N GLU A 26 -1.96 -3.35 -7.17
CA GLU A 26 -2.46 -3.91 -5.93
C GLU A 26 -1.44 -3.67 -4.81
N ILE A 27 -1.91 -3.43 -3.60
CA ILE A 27 -1.05 -3.30 -2.41
C ILE A 27 -1.51 -4.33 -1.40
N TYR A 28 -0.55 -5.10 -0.89
CA TYR A 28 -0.77 -6.12 0.13
C TYR A 28 0.06 -5.83 1.38
N LEU A 29 -0.48 -6.17 2.55
CA LEU A 29 0.22 -6.17 3.84
C LEU A 29 0.05 -7.53 4.49
N ASN A 30 1.15 -8.29 4.65
CA ASN A 30 1.14 -9.63 5.24
C ASN A 30 0.08 -10.58 4.62
N GLY A 31 -0.20 -10.44 3.33
CA GLY A 31 -1.20 -11.23 2.60
C GLY A 31 -2.62 -10.61 2.57
N GLU A 32 -2.90 -9.58 3.36
CA GLU A 32 -4.16 -8.82 3.31
C GLU A 32 -4.11 -7.79 2.16
N LYS A 33 -5.12 -7.79 1.27
CA LYS A 33 -5.22 -6.82 0.17
C LYS A 33 -5.74 -5.48 0.72
N LEU A 34 -4.94 -4.42 0.60
CA LEU A 34 -5.27 -3.07 1.10
C LEU A 34 -5.74 -2.11 0.01
N TYR A 35 -5.32 -2.36 -1.23
CA TYR A 35 -5.70 -1.52 -2.37
C TYR A 35 -5.76 -2.37 -3.63
N ASP A 36 -6.74 -2.09 -4.47
CA ASP A 36 -6.89 -2.67 -5.80
C ASP A 36 -7.44 -1.60 -6.75
N ARG A 37 -6.68 -1.29 -7.80
CA ARG A 37 -7.07 -0.34 -8.85
C ARG A 37 -8.34 -0.77 -9.58
N GLN A 38 -8.63 -2.06 -9.66
CA GLN A 38 -9.76 -2.57 -10.44
C GLN A 38 -11.05 -2.60 -9.63
N GLU A 39 -11.00 -2.29 -8.33
CA GLU A 39 -12.21 -2.23 -7.50
C GLU A 39 -13.12 -1.05 -7.88
N PRO A 40 -14.46 -1.26 -7.85
CA PRO A 40 -15.41 -0.20 -8.16
C PRO A 40 -15.18 1.04 -7.29
N GLY A 41 -14.89 2.19 -7.92
CA GLY A 41 -14.63 3.46 -7.22
C GLY A 41 -13.16 3.91 -7.19
N ALA A 42 -12.23 3.11 -7.70
CA ALA A 42 -10.87 3.57 -7.99
C ALA A 42 -10.87 4.50 -9.22
N ALA A 43 -10.80 5.81 -8.98
CA ALA A 43 -11.02 6.82 -10.01
C ALA A 43 -9.83 7.01 -10.99
N ASP A 44 -8.61 6.66 -10.59
CA ASP A 44 -7.39 7.08 -11.29
C ASP A 44 -6.33 5.96 -11.43
N PHE A 45 -5.36 6.20 -12.33
CA PHE A 45 -4.22 5.31 -12.58
C PHE A 45 -3.30 5.14 -11.35
N TYR A 46 -3.24 6.16 -10.49
CA TYR A 46 -2.50 6.14 -9.23
C TYR A 46 -3.48 6.14 -8.05
N PRO A 47 -3.16 5.45 -6.93
CA PRO A 47 -3.95 5.58 -5.72
C PRO A 47 -3.99 7.05 -5.31
N SER A 48 -5.19 7.53 -4.97
CA SER A 48 -5.36 8.89 -4.47
C SER A 48 -4.54 9.11 -3.20
N LEU A 49 -4.21 10.37 -2.89
CA LEU A 49 -3.55 10.72 -1.63
C LEU A 49 -4.32 10.19 -0.41
N LYS A 50 -5.66 10.11 -0.50
CA LYS A 50 -6.52 9.53 0.54
C LYS A 50 -6.30 8.02 0.70
N ALA A 51 -6.25 7.29 -0.42
CA ALA A 51 -5.97 5.85 -0.40
C ALA A 51 -4.56 5.57 0.15
N MET A 52 -3.57 6.37 -0.26
CA MET A 52 -2.20 6.25 0.26
C MET A 52 -2.09 6.49 1.76
N ARG A 53 -2.83 7.48 2.30
CA ARG A 53 -2.89 7.70 3.76
C ARG A 53 -3.49 6.50 4.49
N ALA A 54 -4.61 5.97 4.00
CA ALA A 54 -5.23 4.78 4.59
C ALA A 54 -4.27 3.57 4.62
N VAL A 55 -3.53 3.34 3.53
CA VAL A 55 -2.50 2.28 3.50
C VAL A 55 -1.40 2.53 4.55
N LYS A 56 -0.90 3.77 4.66
CA LYS A 56 0.11 4.14 5.66
C LYS A 56 -0.39 3.97 7.10
N ASP A 57 -1.65 4.30 7.36
CA ASP A 57 -2.26 4.15 8.69
C ASP A 57 -2.34 2.67 9.09
N ARG A 58 -2.81 1.80 8.18
CA ARG A 58 -2.86 0.34 8.39
C ARG A 58 -1.47 -0.26 8.61
N LEU A 59 -0.47 0.25 7.91
CA LEU A 59 0.91 -0.19 8.06
C LEU A 59 1.47 0.20 9.44
N ALA A 60 1.19 1.41 9.91
CA ALA A 60 1.59 1.86 11.25
C ALA A 60 0.92 1.06 12.36
N GLU A 61 -0.37 0.72 12.22
CA GLU A 61 -1.10 -0.18 13.13
C GLU A 61 -0.43 -1.56 13.21
N ALA A 62 -0.09 -2.15 12.07
CA ALA A 62 0.54 -3.47 12.02
C ALA A 62 1.95 -3.49 12.62
N ILE A 63 2.72 -2.41 12.46
CA ILE A 63 4.03 -2.25 13.11
C ILE A 63 3.87 -2.14 14.63
N ALA A 64 2.95 -1.29 15.10
CA ALA A 64 2.70 -1.11 16.52
C ALA A 64 2.23 -2.41 17.20
N ALA A 65 1.40 -3.22 16.53
CA ALA A 65 0.93 -4.50 17.06
C ALA A 65 1.99 -5.61 17.13
N LYS A 66 3.15 -5.43 16.46
CA LYS A 66 4.29 -6.36 16.52
C LYS A 66 5.22 -6.11 17.71
N THR A 67 5.03 -5.01 18.44
CA THR A 67 5.87 -4.54 19.56
C THR A 67 5.21 -4.85 20.90
#